data_AF-A0A3F2RBC7-F1
#
_entry.id   AF-A0A3F2RBC7-F1
#
_cell.length_a   1.000
_cell.length_b   1.000
_cell.length_c   1.000
_cell.angle_alpha   90.00
_cell.angle_beta   90.00
_cell.angle_gamma   90.00
#
_symmetry.space_group_name_H-M   'P 1'
#
loop_
_entity.id
_entity.type
_entity.pdbx_description
1 polymer ?
#
loop_
_entity_poly.entity_id
_entity_poly.type
_entity_poly.pdbx_seq_one_letter_code
_entity_poly.pdbx_strand_id
1 'polypeptide(L)'
;MATRRSTKLLSALALALAACGLSTATTQSTEVAQVSTASSVVPFGDITSGNSKCIVGNPNKYLTGKDANWIWDNVMNKYVPGFTNLIFDQLVTNNGSLNYCVRWGTEQKLSKSVASKFQAMLTSQINLWNDWLAGYDCWPFEKIDISIVGFAVKDTGLLDWNDDSLGKIYEGILDDEGSPKCPDECYKHQGQAKSADTSACQGKPFDMSLWPSDKFGEGEIGAGGDWGQRIEVNEMLNAMVQEQMRVLLHEIGHGFGLPEL
;
A
#
# COMPACT_ATOMS: atom_id res chain seq x y z
N MET A 1 -14.25 41.72 -25.14
CA MET A 1 -15.01 42.78 -24.44
C MET A 1 -16.48 42.45 -24.64
N ALA A 2 -17.08 41.75 -23.67
CA ALA A 2 -18.47 41.29 -23.74
C ALA A 2 -19.17 41.58 -22.42
N THR A 3 -20.42 41.95 -22.54
CA THR A 3 -21.12 42.94 -21.74
C THR A 3 -21.82 42.32 -20.53
N ARG A 4 -21.75 42.98 -19.37
CA ARG A 4 -22.62 42.72 -18.21
C ARG A 4 -24.05 43.16 -18.48
N ARG A 5 -25.02 42.36 -18.03
CA ARG A 5 -26.35 42.66 -17.44
C ARG A 5 -27.04 41.30 -17.21
N SER A 6 -27.80 41.00 -16.17
CA SER A 6 -28.30 41.72 -14.99
C SER A 6 -29.18 40.73 -14.19
N THR A 7 -29.24 40.87 -12.85
CA THR A 7 -30.42 40.65 -11.93
C THR A 7 -31.07 39.25 -11.85
N LYS A 8 -31.68 38.76 -10.77
CA LYS A 8 -31.81 39.00 -9.31
C LYS A 8 -32.79 37.90 -8.82
N LEU A 9 -32.56 37.37 -7.61
CA LEU A 9 -33.51 36.83 -6.59
C LEU A 9 -34.68 35.88 -6.96
N LEU A 10 -34.84 34.84 -6.14
CA LEU A 10 -36.08 34.38 -5.42
C LEU A 10 -35.66 33.17 -4.53
N SER A 11 -35.57 33.24 -3.19
CA SER A 11 -36.64 33.16 -2.16
C SER A 11 -37.43 31.83 -2.22
N ALA A 12 -37.81 31.07 -1.19
CA ALA A 12 -37.56 30.90 0.25
C ALA A 12 -38.37 29.64 0.71
N LEU A 13 -38.30 29.26 2.01
CA LEU A 13 -39.17 28.32 2.79
C LEU A 13 -38.89 26.80 2.64
N ALA A 14 -39.05 25.93 3.66
CA ALA A 14 -39.50 26.02 5.06
C ALA A 14 -39.05 24.76 5.87
N LEU A 15 -39.23 24.85 7.19
CA LEU A 15 -38.87 23.91 8.27
C LEU A 15 -39.84 22.72 8.49
N ALA A 16 -39.29 21.64 9.06
CA ALA A 16 -39.81 20.81 10.19
C ALA A 16 -40.59 19.47 9.98
N LEU A 17 -40.00 18.44 10.63
CA LEU A 17 -40.51 17.31 11.44
C LEU A 17 -41.50 16.23 10.92
N ALA A 18 -40.97 14.98 10.91
CA ALA A 18 -41.47 13.71 11.47
C ALA A 18 -42.98 13.37 11.54
N ALA A 19 -43.37 12.24 10.93
CA ALA A 19 -44.15 11.13 11.55
C ALA A 19 -44.38 9.95 10.58
N CYS A 20 -44.44 8.74 11.14
CA CYS A 20 -44.69 7.43 10.51
C CYS A 20 -46.02 7.29 9.73
N GLY A 21 -46.05 6.38 8.74
CA GLY A 21 -47.29 5.64 8.40
C GLY A 21 -47.46 5.14 6.94
N LEU A 22 -47.23 3.84 6.72
CA LEU A 22 -47.79 2.88 5.74
C LEU A 22 -48.04 3.22 4.24
N SER A 23 -47.31 2.48 3.39
CA SER A 23 -47.71 1.66 2.22
C SER A 23 -48.58 2.22 1.09
N THR A 24 -47.97 2.39 -0.09
CA THR A 24 -48.53 1.95 -1.40
C THR A 24 -47.38 1.68 -2.39
N ALA A 25 -47.34 0.47 -2.96
CA ALA A 25 -46.39 0.07 -3.98
C ALA A 25 -46.68 0.76 -5.32
N THR A 26 -45.69 1.43 -5.90
CA THR A 26 -45.69 1.86 -7.30
C THR A 26 -44.29 1.61 -7.86
N THR A 27 -44.21 0.75 -8.87
CA THR A 27 -43.00 0.51 -9.66
C THR A 27 -42.63 1.76 -10.46
N GLN A 28 -41.51 2.39 -10.13
CA GLN A 28 -40.84 3.39 -10.95
C GLN A 28 -39.36 3.02 -11.09
N SER A 29 -38.98 2.87 -12.36
CA SER A 29 -37.68 3.03 -13.00
C SER A 29 -36.46 3.15 -12.09
N THR A 30 -35.56 2.19 -12.22
CA THR A 30 -34.17 2.23 -11.74
C THR A 30 -33.45 3.47 -12.28
N GLU A 31 -33.42 4.53 -11.49
CA GLU A 31 -32.44 5.60 -11.61
C GLU A 31 -31.16 5.07 -10.97
N VAL A 32 -30.07 5.05 -11.76
CA VAL A 32 -28.75 4.60 -11.32
C VAL A 32 -28.35 5.45 -10.12
N ALA A 33 -28.22 4.80 -8.97
CA ALA A 33 -27.76 5.44 -7.74
C ALA A 33 -26.48 6.23 -8.03
N GLN A 34 -26.51 7.53 -7.76
CA GLN A 34 -25.31 8.35 -7.69
C GLN A 34 -24.36 7.66 -6.71
N VAL A 35 -23.21 7.22 -7.21
CA VAL A 35 -22.08 6.85 -6.38
C VAL A 35 -21.54 8.14 -5.77
N SER A 36 -22.19 8.60 -4.72
CA SER A 36 -21.57 9.47 -3.73
C SER A 36 -20.70 8.58 -2.86
N THR A 37 -19.53 8.17 -3.35
CA THR A 37 -18.46 7.71 -2.47
C THR A 37 -17.91 8.95 -1.79
N ALA A 38 -18.53 9.32 -0.67
CA ALA A 38 -17.80 9.88 0.43
C ALA A 38 -16.85 8.79 0.96
N SER A 39 -15.84 8.44 0.16
CA SER A 39 -14.66 7.78 0.70
C SER A 39 -13.98 8.82 1.58
N SER A 40 -13.59 8.41 2.78
CA SER A 40 -12.81 9.17 3.75
C SER A 40 -11.38 9.44 3.25
N VAL A 41 -11.22 9.72 1.95
CA VAL A 41 -9.96 10.03 1.29
C VAL A 41 -9.39 11.26 1.98
N VAL A 42 -8.16 11.15 2.48
CA VAL A 42 -7.46 12.29 3.05
C VAL A 42 -7.17 13.23 1.88
N PRO A 43 -7.80 14.41 1.78
CA PRO A 43 -7.56 15.26 0.63
C PRO A 43 -6.09 15.70 0.67
N PHE A 44 -5.41 15.60 -0.48
CA PHE A 44 -4.06 16.14 -0.67
C PHE A 44 -4.11 17.67 -0.72
N GLY A 45 -4.49 18.26 0.41
CA GLY A 45 -4.78 19.66 0.63
C GLY A 45 -5.98 20.21 -0.13
N ASP A 46 -5.86 21.46 -0.60
CA ASP A 46 -6.98 22.19 -1.22
C ASP A 46 -7.22 21.68 -2.64
N ILE A 47 -8.34 20.99 -2.85
CA ILE A 47 -8.75 20.46 -4.15
C ILE A 47 -8.96 21.62 -5.14
N THR A 48 -8.27 21.55 -6.29
CA THR A 48 -8.34 22.55 -7.37
C THR A 48 -9.01 22.02 -8.64
N SER A 49 -9.18 20.69 -8.75
CA SER A 49 -9.94 20.06 -9.82
C SER A 49 -11.42 20.45 -9.79
N GLY A 50 -12.02 20.61 -10.97
CA GLY A 50 -13.46 20.79 -11.10
C GLY A 50 -14.24 19.51 -10.79
N ASN A 51 -15.55 19.64 -10.56
CA ASN A 51 -16.43 18.49 -10.31
C ASN A 51 -16.32 17.43 -11.41
N SER A 52 -16.38 16.14 -11.02
CA SER A 52 -16.29 14.98 -11.93
C SER A 52 -14.98 14.87 -12.72
N LYS A 53 -13.91 15.53 -12.27
CA LYS A 53 -12.53 15.32 -12.75
C LYS A 53 -11.74 14.55 -11.70
N CYS A 54 -10.61 14.01 -12.12
CA CYS A 54 -9.62 13.44 -11.22
C CYS A 54 -9.14 14.47 -10.20
N ILE A 55 -8.90 14.01 -8.98
CA ILE A 55 -8.58 14.88 -7.85
C ILE A 55 -7.17 15.43 -8.07
N VAL A 56 -7.03 16.75 -8.14
CA VAL A 56 -5.74 17.42 -8.01
C VAL A 56 -5.88 18.54 -7.00
N GLY A 57 -4.82 18.82 -6.25
CA GLY A 57 -4.87 19.76 -5.15
C GLY A 57 -3.50 20.30 -4.77
N ASN A 58 -3.52 21.37 -3.98
CA ASN A 58 -2.31 21.94 -3.41
C ASN A 58 -2.15 21.42 -1.98
N PRO A 59 -1.03 20.75 -1.62
CA PRO A 59 -0.82 20.29 -0.26
C PRO A 59 -0.76 21.49 0.69
N ASN A 60 -1.52 21.40 1.78
CA ASN A 60 -1.65 22.43 2.80
C ASN A 60 -1.43 21.89 4.24
N LYS A 61 -1.04 20.61 4.34
CA LYS A 61 -0.79 19.89 5.60
C LYS A 61 0.57 19.19 5.50
N TYR A 62 1.41 19.35 6.52
CA TYR A 62 2.79 18.86 6.64
C TYR A 62 3.82 19.43 5.65
N LEU A 63 3.43 19.66 4.39
CA LEU A 63 4.26 20.32 3.37
C LEU A 63 3.40 21.23 2.48
N THR A 64 4.04 22.22 1.86
CA THR A 64 3.40 23.11 0.88
C THR A 64 3.70 22.67 -0.55
N GLY A 65 2.92 23.16 -1.53
CA GLY A 65 3.23 22.91 -2.95
C GLY A 65 4.63 23.39 -3.36
N LYS A 66 5.16 24.42 -2.68
CA LYS A 66 6.53 24.89 -2.90
C LYS A 66 7.56 23.85 -2.42
N ASP A 67 7.32 23.23 -1.28
CA ASP A 67 8.20 22.18 -0.75
C ASP A 67 8.19 20.95 -1.65
N ALA A 68 6.99 20.53 -2.10
CA ALA A 68 6.84 19.43 -3.06
C ALA A 68 7.61 19.68 -4.36
N ASN A 69 7.46 20.87 -4.95
CA ASN A 69 8.19 21.25 -6.17
C ASN A 69 9.69 21.27 -5.94
N TRP A 70 10.15 21.79 -4.80
CA TRP A 70 11.58 21.81 -4.48
C TRP A 70 12.15 20.39 -4.35
N ILE A 71 11.45 19.49 -3.64
CA ILE A 71 11.84 18.08 -3.51
C ILE A 71 11.90 17.41 -4.88
N TRP A 72 10.92 17.67 -5.74
CA TRP A 72 10.92 17.15 -7.10
C TRP A 72 12.14 17.62 -7.91
N ASP A 73 12.37 18.93 -7.95
CA ASP A 73 13.41 19.55 -8.78
C ASP A 73 14.83 19.21 -8.34
N ASN A 74 15.04 19.01 -7.04
CA ASN A 74 16.37 18.83 -6.46
C ASN A 74 16.70 17.36 -6.17
N VAL A 75 15.70 16.51 -5.92
CA VAL A 75 15.89 15.14 -5.45
C VAL A 75 15.22 14.12 -6.38
N MET A 76 13.89 14.13 -6.46
CA MET A 76 13.13 13.01 -7.05
C MET A 76 13.39 12.85 -8.54
N ASN A 77 13.50 13.95 -9.30
CA ASN A 77 13.66 13.90 -10.75
C ASN A 77 14.96 13.22 -11.23
N LYS A 78 15.96 13.07 -10.35
CA LYS A 78 17.22 12.34 -10.61
C LYS A 78 17.17 10.92 -10.06
N TYR A 79 16.47 10.72 -8.93
CA TYR A 79 16.43 9.46 -8.22
C TYR A 79 15.46 8.45 -8.86
N VAL A 80 14.20 8.87 -9.07
CA VAL A 80 13.11 8.01 -9.56
C VAL A 80 13.38 7.37 -10.92
N PRO A 81 13.99 8.04 -11.92
CA PRO A 81 14.24 7.42 -13.23
C PRO A 81 15.13 6.17 -13.23
N GLY A 82 15.83 5.88 -12.12
CA GLY A 82 16.61 4.66 -11.95
C GLY A 82 15.78 3.40 -11.67
N PHE A 83 14.48 3.54 -11.37
CA PHE A 83 13.59 2.44 -11.01
C PHE A 83 12.64 2.10 -12.15
N THR A 84 12.25 0.82 -12.26
CA THR A 84 11.32 0.37 -13.32
C THR A 84 10.13 -0.45 -12.82
N ASN A 85 10.08 -0.69 -11.51
CA ASN A 85 9.23 -1.64 -10.82
C ASN A 85 8.88 -1.13 -9.41
N LEU A 86 8.69 0.18 -9.22
CA LEU A 86 8.22 0.73 -7.95
C LEU A 86 6.85 0.14 -7.59
N ILE A 87 6.42 0.30 -6.35
CA ILE A 87 5.09 -0.15 -5.90
C ILE A 87 3.97 0.37 -6.82
N PHE A 88 4.11 1.59 -7.36
CA PHE A 88 3.19 2.10 -8.39
C PHE A 88 3.07 1.17 -9.60
N ASP A 89 4.19 0.76 -10.19
CA ASP A 89 4.25 -0.12 -11.37
C ASP A 89 3.67 -1.51 -11.05
N GLN A 90 4.01 -2.05 -9.88
CA GLN A 90 3.55 -3.37 -9.43
C GLN A 90 2.03 -3.38 -9.21
N LEU A 91 1.48 -2.35 -8.57
CA LEU A 91 0.04 -2.21 -8.34
C LEU A 91 -0.74 -2.06 -9.64
N VAL A 92 -0.23 -1.27 -10.59
CA VAL A 92 -0.86 -1.14 -11.92
C VAL A 92 -0.84 -2.48 -12.66
N THR A 93 0.28 -3.20 -12.61
CA THR A 93 0.42 -4.52 -13.24
C THR A 93 -0.52 -5.56 -12.62
N ASN A 94 -0.75 -5.47 -11.32
CA ASN A 94 -1.54 -6.44 -10.54
C ASN A 94 -2.95 -5.97 -10.19
N ASN A 95 -3.41 -4.88 -10.82
CA ASN A 95 -4.73 -4.30 -10.58
C ASN A 95 -5.06 -4.08 -9.09
N GLY A 96 -4.15 -3.40 -8.37
CA GLY A 96 -4.34 -2.98 -6.99
C GLY A 96 -4.01 -4.03 -5.94
N SER A 97 -3.24 -5.06 -6.28
CA SER A 97 -2.85 -6.12 -5.34
C SER A 97 -1.35 -6.39 -5.32
N LEU A 98 -0.82 -6.86 -4.18
CA LEU A 98 0.55 -7.34 -4.06
C LEU A 98 0.59 -8.66 -3.28
N ASN A 99 1.36 -9.61 -3.80
CA ASN A 99 1.70 -10.84 -3.11
C ASN A 99 3.04 -10.66 -2.39
N TYR A 100 3.04 -10.93 -1.09
CA TYR A 100 4.22 -10.89 -0.24
C TYR A 100 4.74 -12.29 0.06
N CYS A 101 6.07 -12.44 0.03
CA CYS A 101 6.73 -13.60 0.61
C CYS A 101 7.55 -13.20 1.83
N VAL A 102 7.33 -13.85 2.96
CA VAL A 102 8.02 -13.53 4.22
C VAL A 102 9.36 -14.25 4.25
N ARG A 103 10.42 -13.53 4.59
CA ARG A 103 11.78 -14.04 4.78
C ARG A 103 12.13 -13.92 6.26
N TRP A 104 11.88 -14.97 7.03
CA TRP A 104 12.08 -14.98 8.48
C TRP A 104 13.57 -15.15 8.82
N GLY A 105 14.31 -14.05 8.83
CA GLY A 105 15.77 -14.00 8.95
C GLY A 105 16.30 -13.93 10.37
N THR A 106 15.66 -14.62 11.31
CA THR A 106 16.06 -14.69 12.73
C THR A 106 15.89 -16.11 13.26
N GLU A 107 16.61 -16.46 14.33
CA GLU A 107 16.50 -17.75 15.02
C GLU A 107 15.35 -17.78 16.06
N GLN A 108 14.58 -16.69 16.17
CA GLN A 108 13.41 -16.64 17.05
C GLN A 108 12.29 -17.58 16.58
N LYS A 109 11.62 -18.23 17.54
CA LYS A 109 10.42 -19.02 17.25
C LYS A 109 9.28 -18.11 16.81
N LEU A 110 8.63 -18.46 15.70
CA LEU A 110 7.47 -17.77 15.19
C LEU A 110 6.23 -18.65 15.40
N SER A 111 5.23 -18.09 16.09
CA SER A 111 3.94 -18.78 16.23
C SER A 111 3.01 -18.47 15.07
N LYS A 112 2.14 -19.42 14.70
CA LYS A 112 1.11 -19.31 13.67
C LYS A 112 0.17 -18.15 13.97
N SER A 113 -0.16 -17.98 15.25
CA SER A 113 -0.99 -16.86 15.74
C SER A 113 -0.35 -15.50 15.45
N VAL A 114 0.97 -15.36 15.66
CA VAL A 114 1.69 -14.12 15.31
C VAL A 114 1.81 -13.97 13.79
N ALA A 115 2.25 -15.01 13.09
CA ALA A 115 2.45 -14.98 11.63
C ALA A 115 1.15 -14.65 10.87
N SER A 116 0.00 -15.17 11.32
CA SER A 116 -1.32 -14.88 10.74
C SER A 116 -1.70 -13.39 10.73
N LYS A 117 -1.06 -12.56 11.57
CA LYS A 117 -1.31 -11.12 11.63
C LYS A 117 -0.53 -10.34 10.58
N PHE A 118 0.51 -10.93 9.97
CA PHE A 118 1.41 -10.21 9.06
C PHE A 118 0.67 -9.66 7.83
N GLN A 119 -0.29 -10.40 7.28
CA GLN A 119 -1.06 -9.92 6.13
C GLN A 119 -1.89 -8.70 6.50
N ALA A 120 -2.63 -8.75 7.61
CA ALA A 120 -3.43 -7.61 8.08
C ALA A 120 -2.55 -6.39 8.42
N MET A 121 -1.39 -6.64 9.04
CA MET A 121 -0.38 -5.61 9.32
C MET A 121 0.08 -4.92 8.03
N LEU A 122 0.55 -5.67 7.02
CA LEU A 122 0.98 -5.12 5.74
C LEU A 122 -0.15 -4.40 5.01
N THR A 123 -1.35 -4.99 4.96
CA THR A 123 -2.54 -4.35 4.38
C THR A 123 -2.82 -3.01 5.04
N SER A 124 -2.75 -2.93 6.37
CA SER A 124 -2.98 -1.67 7.09
C SER A 124 -1.93 -0.63 6.73
N GLN A 125 -0.63 -0.99 6.78
CA GLN A 125 0.44 -0.03 6.56
C GLN A 125 0.52 0.46 5.11
N ILE A 126 0.29 -0.39 4.12
CA ILE A 126 0.30 0.05 2.72
C ILE A 126 -0.90 0.92 2.36
N ASN A 127 -2.07 0.67 2.97
CA ASN A 127 -3.25 1.49 2.72
C ASN A 127 -3.14 2.88 3.35
N LEU A 128 -2.35 3.07 4.42
CA LEU A 128 -2.03 4.42 4.92
C LEU A 128 -1.33 5.28 3.85
N TRP A 129 -0.50 4.68 2.99
CA TRP A 129 0.04 5.36 1.81
C TRP A 129 -1.02 5.54 0.73
N ASN A 130 -1.82 4.50 0.44
CA ASN A 130 -2.86 4.55 -0.57
C ASN A 130 -3.94 5.61 -0.29
N ASP A 131 -4.25 5.88 0.98
CA ASP A 131 -5.27 6.86 1.39
C ASP A 131 -4.94 8.29 0.91
N TRP A 132 -3.65 8.60 0.68
CA TRP A 132 -3.21 9.86 0.08
C TRP A 132 -3.27 9.85 -1.45
N LEU A 133 -3.26 8.67 -2.05
CA LEU A 133 -3.26 8.48 -3.50
C LEU A 133 -4.65 8.29 -4.06
N ALA A 134 -5.58 7.67 -3.33
CA ALA A 134 -6.91 7.31 -3.80
C ALA A 134 -7.62 8.48 -4.50
N GLY A 135 -7.86 8.32 -5.81
CA GLY A 135 -8.49 9.34 -6.66
C GLY A 135 -7.60 10.53 -7.08
N TYR A 136 -6.45 10.73 -6.44
CA TYR A 136 -5.47 11.74 -6.84
C TYR A 136 -4.92 11.40 -8.23
N ASP A 137 -4.99 12.36 -9.16
CA ASP A 137 -4.60 12.21 -10.56
C ASP A 137 -5.12 10.91 -11.22
N CYS A 138 -6.37 10.56 -10.92
CA CYS A 138 -7.06 9.37 -11.42
C CYS A 138 -6.49 8.05 -10.91
N TRP A 139 -5.73 8.04 -9.82
CA TRP A 139 -5.26 6.81 -9.19
C TRP A 139 -6.45 5.86 -8.94
N PRO A 140 -6.44 4.66 -9.53
CA PRO A 140 -7.65 3.87 -9.70
C PRO A 140 -7.98 2.97 -8.49
N PHE A 141 -7.09 2.90 -7.50
CA PHE A 141 -7.22 1.95 -6.40
C PHE A 141 -7.71 2.67 -5.15
N GLU A 142 -8.96 2.42 -4.78
CA GLU A 142 -9.52 2.87 -3.48
C GLU A 142 -8.89 2.11 -2.31
N LYS A 143 -8.46 0.87 -2.55
CA LYS A 143 -7.82 0.01 -1.56
C LYS A 143 -6.80 -0.89 -2.26
N ILE A 144 -5.70 -1.15 -1.58
CA ILE A 144 -4.69 -2.13 -1.98
C ILE A 144 -4.93 -3.44 -1.21
N ASP A 145 -4.94 -4.55 -1.93
CA ASP A 145 -5.06 -5.89 -1.35
C ASP A 145 -3.68 -6.56 -1.21
N ILE A 146 -3.36 -7.03 -0.01
CA ILE A 146 -2.15 -7.80 0.27
C ILE A 146 -2.51 -9.27 0.53
N SER A 147 -1.71 -10.17 -0.06
CA SER A 147 -1.73 -11.59 0.25
C SER A 147 -0.34 -12.06 0.67
N ILE A 148 -0.23 -12.85 1.74
CA ILE A 148 1.01 -13.60 2.01
C ILE A 148 0.93 -14.93 1.29
N VAL A 149 1.95 -15.22 0.47
CA VAL A 149 1.96 -16.41 -0.39
C VAL A 149 3.01 -17.45 0.00
N GLY A 150 3.95 -17.08 0.88
CA GLY A 150 4.92 -18.01 1.41
C GLY A 150 5.75 -17.46 2.55
N PHE A 151 6.43 -18.39 3.22
CA PHE A 151 7.35 -18.14 4.32
C PHE A 151 8.65 -18.89 4.07
N ALA A 152 9.75 -18.16 3.90
CA ALA A 152 11.09 -18.70 3.87
C ALA A 152 11.70 -18.68 5.27
N VAL A 153 12.25 -19.82 5.68
CA VAL A 153 12.91 -20.05 6.97
C VAL A 153 14.19 -20.83 6.77
N LYS A 154 15.17 -20.67 7.67
CA LYS A 154 16.36 -21.53 7.67
C LYS A 154 16.02 -22.96 8.08
N ASP A 155 15.18 -23.09 9.09
CA ASP A 155 14.76 -24.35 9.71
C ASP A 155 13.26 -24.26 10.06
N THR A 156 12.48 -25.22 9.61
CA THR A 156 11.03 -25.32 9.85
C THR A 156 10.68 -25.49 11.31
N GLY A 157 11.60 -26.02 12.13
CA GLY A 157 11.47 -26.07 13.58
C GLY A 157 11.35 -24.69 14.22
N LEU A 158 11.69 -23.60 13.53
CA LEU A 158 11.42 -22.22 13.99
C LEU A 158 9.93 -21.88 13.99
N LEU A 159 9.12 -22.60 13.23
CA LEU A 159 7.68 -22.40 13.11
C LEU A 159 6.93 -23.36 14.03
N ASP A 160 5.86 -22.92 14.68
CA ASP A 160 4.95 -23.81 15.41
C ASP A 160 3.84 -24.42 14.52
N TRP A 161 3.94 -24.23 13.20
CA TRP A 161 3.05 -24.82 12.19
C TRP A 161 3.85 -25.43 11.04
N ASN A 162 3.24 -26.38 10.33
CA ASN A 162 3.87 -27.15 9.26
C ASN A 162 2.94 -27.40 8.07
N ASP A 163 1.87 -26.60 7.95
CA ASP A 163 0.92 -26.62 6.84
C ASP A 163 1.01 -25.32 6.02
N ASP A 164 0.41 -25.32 4.83
CA ASP A 164 0.42 -24.17 3.92
C ASP A 164 -0.71 -23.16 4.21
N SER A 165 -1.32 -23.18 5.40
CA SER A 165 -2.48 -22.32 5.69
C SER A 165 -2.17 -20.82 5.73
N LEU A 166 -0.88 -20.45 5.88
CA LEU A 166 -0.40 -19.07 5.79
C LEU A 166 0.39 -18.80 4.49
N GLY A 167 0.41 -19.74 3.55
CA GLY A 167 1.30 -19.75 2.40
C GLY A 167 2.34 -20.87 2.48
N LYS A 168 2.98 -21.15 1.35
CA LYS A 168 3.93 -22.26 1.23
C LYS A 168 5.17 -22.02 2.09
N ILE A 169 5.61 -23.03 2.82
CA ILE A 169 6.85 -22.96 3.60
C ILE A 169 8.04 -23.36 2.72
N TYR A 170 9.08 -22.52 2.69
CA TYR A 170 10.34 -22.75 1.99
C TYR A 170 11.47 -22.86 3.02
N GLU A 171 11.98 -24.07 3.22
CA GLU A 171 13.06 -24.35 4.16
C GLU A 171 14.42 -24.35 3.46
N GLY A 172 15.43 -23.71 4.06
CA GLY A 172 16.83 -23.90 3.69
C GLY A 172 17.27 -23.25 2.37
N ILE A 173 16.41 -22.48 1.71
CA ILE A 173 16.79 -21.65 0.57
C ILE A 173 17.38 -20.36 1.12
N LEU A 174 18.69 -20.15 0.98
CA LEU A 174 19.40 -19.00 1.54
C LEU A 174 19.91 -18.08 0.43
N ASP A 175 20.04 -16.79 0.73
CA ASP A 175 20.81 -15.85 -0.09
C ASP A 175 22.31 -15.91 0.24
N ASP A 176 23.10 -15.06 -0.44
CA ASP A 176 24.55 -15.01 -0.29
C ASP A 176 25.01 -14.54 1.11
N GLU A 177 24.11 -13.91 1.89
CA GLU A 177 24.32 -13.51 3.28
C GLU A 177 23.90 -14.61 4.28
N GLY A 178 23.42 -15.75 3.78
CA GLY A 178 22.91 -16.85 4.61
C GLY A 178 21.52 -16.58 5.20
N SER A 179 20.81 -15.55 4.74
CA SER A 179 19.44 -15.24 5.16
C SER A 179 18.44 -16.05 4.33
N PRO A 180 17.37 -16.60 4.92
CA PRO A 180 16.40 -17.38 4.16
C PRO A 180 15.70 -16.50 3.13
N LYS A 181 15.47 -17.04 1.95
CA LYS A 181 14.81 -16.38 0.82
C LYS A 181 13.73 -17.25 0.20
N CYS A 182 12.73 -16.61 -0.38
CA CYS A 182 11.76 -17.31 -1.22
C CYS A 182 12.41 -17.66 -2.57
N PRO A 183 11.90 -18.68 -3.29
CA PRO A 183 12.51 -19.12 -4.54
C PRO A 183 12.59 -18.01 -5.57
N ASP A 184 13.74 -17.91 -6.23
CA ASP A 184 14.01 -16.87 -7.23
C ASP A 184 13.03 -16.96 -8.41
N GLU A 185 12.69 -18.19 -8.83
CA GLU A 185 11.73 -18.47 -9.89
C GLU A 185 10.28 -18.05 -9.54
N CYS A 186 10.00 -17.71 -8.29
CA CYS A 186 8.72 -17.18 -7.85
C CYS A 186 8.72 -15.64 -7.76
N TYR A 187 9.88 -14.98 -7.88
CA TYR A 187 9.98 -13.53 -7.71
C TYR A 187 9.68 -12.80 -9.03
N LYS A 188 8.56 -12.07 -9.09
CA LYS A 188 8.12 -11.37 -10.31
C LYS A 188 9.02 -10.20 -10.72
N HIS A 189 9.88 -9.71 -9.83
CA HIS A 189 10.76 -8.58 -10.09
C HIS A 189 12.25 -8.94 -9.95
N GLN A 190 12.58 -10.21 -10.15
CA GLN A 190 13.97 -10.67 -10.13
C GLN A 190 14.84 -9.84 -11.08
N GLY A 191 15.98 -9.35 -10.59
CA GLY A 191 16.89 -8.51 -11.37
C GLY A 191 16.27 -7.17 -11.80
N GLN A 192 15.34 -6.62 -11.00
CA GLN A 192 14.60 -5.37 -11.29
C GLN A 192 13.71 -5.47 -12.53
N ALA A 193 13.31 -6.70 -12.92
CA ALA A 193 12.40 -6.88 -14.04
C ALA A 193 11.02 -6.28 -13.73
N LYS A 194 10.38 -5.71 -14.77
CA LYS A 194 8.96 -5.29 -14.68
C LYS A 194 8.02 -6.48 -14.45
N SER A 195 8.34 -7.60 -15.09
CA SER A 195 7.67 -8.89 -14.91
C SER A 195 8.62 -10.00 -15.39
N ALA A 196 9.20 -10.73 -14.45
CA ALA A 196 9.99 -11.92 -14.71
C ALA A 196 9.10 -13.11 -15.11
N ASP A 197 9.68 -14.08 -15.81
CA ASP A 197 9.02 -15.36 -16.04
C ASP A 197 9.00 -16.17 -14.74
N THR A 198 7.80 -16.51 -14.27
CA THR A 198 7.59 -17.27 -13.04
C THR A 198 6.93 -18.62 -13.32
N SER A 199 6.96 -19.11 -14.56
CA SER A 199 6.36 -20.40 -14.94
C SER A 199 6.97 -21.61 -14.22
N ALA A 200 8.20 -21.48 -13.72
CA ALA A 200 8.88 -22.51 -12.95
C ALA A 200 8.51 -22.50 -11.46
N CYS A 201 7.82 -21.46 -10.97
CA CYS A 201 7.42 -21.33 -9.58
C CYS A 201 6.51 -22.48 -9.14
N GLN A 202 6.95 -23.25 -8.15
CA GLN A 202 6.18 -24.34 -7.55
C GLN A 202 5.17 -23.86 -6.48
N GLY A 203 5.10 -22.56 -6.24
CA GLY A 203 4.15 -21.91 -5.33
C GLY A 203 3.36 -20.83 -6.06
N LYS A 204 2.93 -19.79 -5.33
CA LYS A 204 2.39 -18.59 -5.96
C LYS A 204 3.52 -17.57 -6.17
N PRO A 205 3.64 -16.98 -7.36
CA PRO A 205 4.57 -15.87 -7.58
C PRO A 205 4.30 -14.68 -6.63
N PHE A 206 5.35 -13.99 -6.23
CA PHE A 206 5.30 -12.85 -5.32
C PHE A 206 5.92 -11.60 -5.94
N ASP A 207 5.46 -10.45 -5.46
CA ASP A 207 5.86 -9.11 -5.89
C ASP A 207 6.84 -8.48 -4.88
N MET A 208 6.57 -8.67 -3.59
CA MET A 208 7.29 -8.02 -2.51
C MET A 208 7.77 -9.03 -1.49
N SER A 209 8.83 -8.70 -0.76
CA SER A 209 9.31 -9.52 0.34
C SER A 209 9.27 -8.75 1.66
N LEU A 210 8.78 -9.39 2.73
CA LEU A 210 8.91 -8.87 4.10
C LEU A 210 10.03 -9.64 4.79
N TRP A 211 11.06 -8.96 5.29
CA TRP A 211 12.24 -9.59 5.89
C TRP A 211 12.36 -9.17 7.35
N PRO A 212 11.63 -9.81 8.29
CA PRO A 212 11.91 -9.64 9.70
C PRO A 212 13.26 -10.31 9.99
N SER A 213 14.28 -9.52 10.33
CA SER A 213 15.64 -10.02 10.54
C SER A 213 16.20 -9.56 11.88
N ASP A 214 17.26 -10.20 12.33
CA ASP A 214 18.09 -9.61 13.39
C ASP A 214 18.72 -8.29 12.90
N LYS A 215 19.25 -7.48 13.84
CA LYS A 215 19.93 -6.21 13.51
C LYS A 215 21.03 -6.44 12.47
N PHE A 216 21.02 -5.63 11.41
CA PHE A 216 21.91 -5.79 10.25
C PHE A 216 22.96 -4.67 10.11
N GLY A 217 23.00 -3.73 11.05
CA GLY A 217 24.01 -2.68 11.12
C GLY A 217 23.96 -1.91 12.44
N GLU A 218 24.98 -1.08 12.70
CA GLU A 218 24.93 -0.15 13.83
C GLU A 218 23.96 0.99 13.52
N GLY A 219 22.79 1.00 14.16
CA GLY A 219 21.80 2.07 14.04
C GLY A 219 20.75 1.87 12.95
N GLU A 220 20.91 0.86 12.09
CA GLU A 220 19.92 0.51 11.06
C GLU A 220 18.85 -0.43 11.65
N ILE A 221 17.60 0.00 11.56
CA ILE A 221 16.42 -0.74 12.05
C ILE A 221 15.45 -1.14 10.94
N GLY A 222 15.67 -0.61 9.73
CA GLY A 222 14.88 -0.89 8.54
C GLY A 222 15.67 -0.59 7.25
N ALA A 223 15.28 -1.25 6.17
CA ALA A 223 15.69 -0.96 4.80
C ALA A 223 14.55 -1.36 3.86
N GLY A 224 14.32 -0.60 2.80
CA GLY A 224 13.19 -0.83 1.90
C GLY A 224 13.45 -0.40 0.48
N GLY A 225 12.58 -0.84 -0.42
CA GLY A 225 12.63 -0.49 -1.83
C GLY A 225 11.56 -1.19 -2.65
N ASP A 226 11.81 -1.22 -3.96
CA ASP A 226 11.01 -1.91 -4.98
C ASP A 226 10.93 -3.44 -4.78
N TRP A 227 11.75 -4.01 -3.91
CA TRP A 227 11.81 -5.45 -3.62
C TRP A 227 11.09 -5.85 -2.32
N GLY A 228 10.72 -4.89 -1.47
CA GLY A 228 10.20 -5.22 -0.14
C GLY A 228 10.67 -4.31 1.00
N GLN A 229 10.52 -4.85 2.21
CA GLN A 229 10.91 -4.20 3.46
C GLN A 229 11.67 -5.21 4.32
N ARG A 230 12.88 -4.85 4.76
CA ARG A 230 13.65 -5.52 5.81
C ARG A 230 13.54 -4.70 7.08
N ILE A 231 13.18 -5.33 8.19
CA ILE A 231 12.93 -4.66 9.46
C ILE A 231 13.50 -5.50 10.60
N GLU A 232 14.08 -4.84 11.59
CA GLU A 232 14.49 -5.51 12.82
C GLU A 232 13.28 -6.19 13.47
N VAL A 233 13.39 -7.49 13.73
CA VAL A 233 12.24 -8.31 14.08
C VAL A 233 11.58 -7.89 15.39
N ASN A 234 12.34 -7.46 16.41
CA ASN A 234 11.74 -7.05 17.68
C ASN A 234 10.98 -5.72 17.54
N GLU A 235 11.53 -4.76 16.80
CA GLU A 235 10.86 -3.51 16.44
C GLU A 235 9.56 -3.78 15.69
N MET A 236 9.60 -4.63 14.66
CA MET A 236 8.41 -5.02 13.91
C MET A 236 7.35 -5.61 14.83
N LEU A 237 7.70 -6.64 15.60
CA LEU A 237 6.76 -7.36 16.48
C LEU A 237 6.15 -6.44 17.56
N ASN A 238 6.94 -5.54 18.14
CA ASN A 238 6.48 -4.58 19.14
C ASN A 238 5.53 -3.52 18.54
N ALA A 239 5.76 -3.13 17.28
CA ALA A 239 4.97 -2.13 16.61
C ALA A 239 3.71 -2.68 15.92
N MET A 240 3.54 -4.00 15.76
CA MET A 240 2.43 -4.62 15.00
C MET A 240 1.02 -4.19 15.42
N VAL A 241 0.84 -3.73 16.66
CA VAL A 241 -0.45 -3.27 17.21
C VAL A 241 -0.69 -1.77 17.02
N GLN A 242 0.32 -1.03 16.56
CA GLN A 242 0.23 0.40 16.35
C GLN A 242 -0.51 0.69 15.04
N GLU A 243 -1.29 1.75 15.03
CA GLU A 243 -1.95 2.24 13.81
C GLU A 243 -0.91 2.57 12.72
N GLN A 244 0.18 3.22 13.13
CA GLN A 244 1.29 3.61 12.26
C GLN A 244 2.60 2.99 12.75
N MET A 245 3.09 2.00 12.01
CA MET A 245 4.38 1.36 12.26
C MET A 245 5.48 2.19 11.61
N ARG A 246 6.02 3.17 12.33
CA ARG A 246 6.94 4.19 11.79
C ARG A 246 8.03 3.63 10.88
N VAL A 247 8.75 2.59 11.31
CA VAL A 247 9.83 1.99 10.52
C VAL A 247 9.27 1.32 9.26
N LEU A 248 8.27 0.44 9.40
CA LEU A 248 7.65 -0.21 8.24
C LEU A 248 7.07 0.79 7.23
N LEU A 249 6.42 1.85 7.70
CA LEU A 249 5.88 2.91 6.84
C LEU A 249 6.98 3.66 6.09
N HIS A 250 8.10 3.96 6.75
CA HIS A 250 9.28 4.55 6.14
C HIS A 250 9.82 3.64 5.02
N GLU A 251 10.01 2.35 5.31
CA GLU A 251 10.54 1.40 4.33
C GLU A 251 9.58 1.15 3.15
N ILE A 252 8.27 1.22 3.36
CA ILE A 252 7.28 1.21 2.27
C ILE A 252 7.42 2.46 1.40
N GLY A 253 7.74 3.61 1.99
CA GLY A 253 7.97 4.87 1.28
C GLY A 253 9.09 4.77 0.23
N HIS A 254 10.17 4.06 0.55
CA HIS A 254 11.22 3.74 -0.44
C HIS A 254 10.69 2.93 -1.62
N GLY A 255 9.77 2.00 -1.40
CA GLY A 255 9.10 1.26 -2.46
C GLY A 255 8.23 2.14 -3.37
N PHE A 256 7.74 3.28 -2.87
CA PHE A 256 7.10 4.33 -3.68
C PHE A 256 8.10 5.30 -4.34
N GLY A 257 9.40 5.08 -4.18
CA GLY A 257 10.47 5.86 -4.81
C GLY A 257 10.89 7.10 -4.03
N LEU A 258 10.51 7.23 -2.76
CA LEU A 258 11.00 8.30 -1.89
C LEU A 258 12.39 7.92 -1.37
N PRO A 259 13.45 8.71 -1.59
CA PRO A 259 14.76 8.43 -1.00
C PRO A 259 14.78 8.79 0.49
N GLU A 260 15.87 8.47 1.17
CA GLU A 260 16.19 9.09 2.45
C GLU A 260 16.30 10.62 2.27
N LEU A 261 15.61 11.38 3.12
CA LEU A 261 15.53 12.85 3.09
C LEU A 261 16.06 13.49 4.38
#